data_AF-A0A3A4SEI3-F1
#
_entry.id   AF-A0A3A4SEI3-F1
#
_cell.length_a   1.000
_cell.length_b   1.000
_cell.length_c   1.000
_cell.angle_alpha   90.00
_cell.angle_beta   90.00
_cell.angle_gamma   90.00
#
_symmetry.space_group_name_H-M   'P 1'
#
loop_
_entity.id
_entity.type
_entity.pdbx_description
1 polymer ?
#
loop_
_entity_poly.entity_id
_entity_poly.type
_entity_poly.pdbx_seq_one_letter_code
_entity_poly.pdbx_strand_id
1 'polypeptide(L)'
;MRKGTIQGLILLVLFSIMLVACAVFRAKDGGVPESHPIPLEMNRPQCTDCHDKTDEAFPYIKFNHDVFYLENHRVPALTGKSTCYMCHQEKFCAECHGGRLELKPSLRKPADVDRRMPHRGDYLARHQIEGRVNPVSCYRCHGNPETAERCVKCHGK
;
A
#
# COMPACT_ATOMS: atom_id res chain seq x y z
N MET A 1 5.58 43.96 -36.02
CA MET A 1 5.44 42.81 -35.09
C MET A 1 4.56 41.75 -35.75
N ARG A 2 5.10 40.55 -36.03
CA ARG A 2 4.49 39.54 -36.91
C ARG A 2 3.24 38.94 -36.26
N LYS A 3 2.07 39.01 -36.91
CA LYS A 3 0.80 38.41 -36.45
C LYS A 3 0.96 36.97 -35.91
N GLY A 4 1.89 36.18 -36.45
CA GLY A 4 2.21 34.82 -35.96
C GLY A 4 2.76 34.74 -34.53
N THR A 5 3.50 35.74 -34.05
CA THR A 5 3.99 35.77 -32.65
C THR A 5 2.87 36.03 -31.64
N ILE A 6 1.87 36.85 -31.99
CA ILE A 6 0.72 37.13 -31.13
C ILE A 6 -0.21 35.90 -31.08
N GLN A 7 -0.43 35.25 -32.22
CA GLN A 7 -1.27 34.06 -32.32
C GLN A 7 -0.67 32.85 -31.58
N GLY A 8 0.65 32.69 -31.61
CA GLY A 8 1.36 31.68 -30.80
C GLY A 8 1.24 31.91 -29.30
N LEU A 9 1.28 33.16 -28.85
CA LEU A 9 1.16 33.53 -27.44
C LEU A 9 -0.26 33.26 -26.90
N ILE A 10 -1.28 33.54 -27.71
CA ILE A 10 -2.69 33.26 -27.37
C ILE A 10 -2.93 31.75 -27.22
N LEU A 11 -2.39 30.94 -28.13
CA LEU A 11 -2.49 29.47 -28.05
C LEU A 11 -1.80 28.90 -26.81
N LEU A 12 -0.63 29.44 -26.43
CA LEU A 12 0.10 29.04 -25.23
C LEU A 12 -0.67 29.38 -23.95
N VAL A 13 -1.28 30.56 -23.88
CA VAL A 13 -2.11 30.98 -22.75
C VAL A 13 -3.35 30.11 -22.64
N LEU A 14 -4.06 29.84 -23.73
CA LEU A 14 -5.23 28.96 -23.73
C LEU A 14 -4.89 27.52 -23.31
N PHE A 15 -3.76 26.98 -23.79
CA PHE A 15 -3.30 25.66 -23.38
C PHE A 15 -2.94 25.62 -21.89
N SER A 16 -2.28 26.67 -21.39
CA SER A 16 -1.95 26.80 -19.96
C SER A 16 -3.22 26.89 -19.10
N ILE A 17 -4.23 27.66 -19.53
CA ILE A 17 -5.54 27.75 -18.84
C ILE A 17 -6.23 26.39 -18.82
N MET A 18 -6.18 25.63 -19.93
CA MET A 18 -6.77 24.29 -20.00
C MET A 18 -6.09 23.30 -19.04
N LEU A 19 -4.76 23.35 -18.94
CA LEU A 19 -4.00 22.53 -17.97
C LEU A 19 -4.34 22.89 -16.52
N VAL A 20 -4.43 24.19 -16.22
CA VAL A 20 -4.83 24.67 -14.88
C VAL A 20 -6.27 24.26 -14.56
N ALA A 21 -7.20 24.37 -15.52
CA ALA A 21 -8.58 23.94 -15.34
C ALA A 21 -8.68 22.42 -15.07
N CYS A 22 -7.93 21.59 -15.79
CA CYS A 22 -7.86 20.15 -15.53
C CYS A 22 -7.30 19.84 -14.12
N ALA A 23 -6.30 20.58 -13.66
CA ALA A 23 -5.73 20.40 -12.32
C ALA A 23 -6.74 20.80 -11.22
N VAL A 24 -7.44 21.92 -11.39
CA VAL A 24 -8.45 22.41 -10.44
C VAL A 24 -9.66 21.49 -10.36
N PHE A 25 -10.16 20.97 -11.50
CA PHE A 25 -11.27 20.02 -11.50
C PHE A 25 -10.91 18.72 -10.77
N ARG A 26 -9.70 18.18 -10.97
CA ARG A 26 -9.24 17.01 -10.21
C ARG A 26 -9.15 17.24 -8.71
N ALA A 27 -8.83 18.46 -8.28
CA ALA A 27 -8.75 18.80 -6.87
C ALA A 27 -10.14 18.95 -6.20
N LYS A 28 -11.16 19.33 -6.97
CA LYS A 28 -12.48 19.70 -6.44
C LYS A 28 -13.45 18.51 -6.29
N ASP A 29 -13.32 17.47 -7.11
CA ASP A 29 -14.39 16.46 -7.26
C ASP A 29 -14.20 15.14 -6.49
N GLY A 30 -13.13 14.91 -5.73
CA GLY A 30 -12.99 13.59 -5.09
C GLY A 30 -11.71 13.29 -4.30
N GLY A 31 -11.07 14.33 -3.76
CA GLY A 31 -9.89 14.13 -2.93
C GLY A 31 -10.26 13.61 -1.54
N VAL A 32 -9.70 12.46 -1.16
CA VAL A 32 -9.64 12.04 0.25
C VAL A 32 -8.93 13.16 1.04
N PRO A 33 -9.53 13.72 2.11
CA PRO A 33 -8.92 14.84 2.83
C PRO A 33 -7.60 14.42 3.49
N GLU A 34 -6.77 15.38 3.87
CA GLU A 34 -5.49 15.09 4.52
C GLU A 34 -5.69 14.40 5.89
N SER A 35 -6.78 14.72 6.58
CA SER A 35 -7.17 14.14 7.86
C SER A 35 -8.68 13.86 7.93
N HIS A 36 -9.08 12.97 8.83
CA HIS A 36 -10.50 12.74 9.09
C HIS A 36 -11.15 14.00 9.70
N PRO A 37 -12.35 14.43 9.24
CA PRO A 37 -12.93 15.73 9.61
C PRO A 37 -13.44 15.80 11.05
N ILE A 38 -13.69 14.65 11.69
CA ILE A 38 -14.08 14.56 13.10
C ILE A 38 -13.03 13.78 13.90
N PRO A 39 -12.84 14.10 15.19
CA PRO A 39 -12.00 13.32 16.08
C PRO A 39 -12.47 11.87 16.14
N LEU A 40 -11.53 10.93 16.01
CA LEU A 40 -11.78 9.49 16.15
C LEU A 40 -11.28 9.06 17.52
N GLU A 41 -12.18 8.66 18.42
CA GLU A 41 -11.81 8.26 19.78
C GLU A 41 -11.31 6.80 19.88
N MET A 42 -11.50 6.01 18.82
CA MET A 42 -11.13 4.59 18.81
C MET A 42 -9.66 4.39 18.47
N ASN A 43 -8.99 3.47 19.17
CA ASN A 43 -7.57 3.14 18.95
C ASN A 43 -7.29 2.49 17.58
N ARG A 44 -8.35 2.11 16.83
CA ARG A 44 -8.31 1.59 15.45
C ARG A 44 -9.71 1.57 14.81
N PRO A 45 -10.25 2.72 14.36
CA PRO A 45 -11.59 2.78 13.77
C PRO A 45 -11.62 2.00 12.45
N GLN A 46 -12.71 1.26 12.18
CA GLN A 46 -12.97 0.73 10.85
C GLN A 46 -13.86 1.73 10.12
N CYS A 47 -13.54 2.03 8.86
CA CYS A 47 -14.30 3.02 8.07
C CYS A 47 -15.79 2.65 8.02
N THR A 48 -16.06 1.35 7.93
CA THR A 48 -17.43 0.82 7.81
C THR A 48 -18.21 0.77 9.11
N ASP A 49 -17.62 1.21 10.23
CA ASP A 49 -18.37 1.41 11.48
C ASP A 49 -19.30 2.62 11.37
N CYS A 50 -18.98 3.56 10.48
CA CYS A 50 -19.77 4.78 10.24
C CYS A 50 -20.12 5.03 8.77
N HIS A 51 -19.35 4.50 7.81
CA HIS A 51 -19.58 4.66 6.38
C HIS A 51 -20.18 3.39 5.74
N ASP A 52 -20.93 3.57 4.64
CA ASP A 52 -21.38 2.44 3.83
C ASP A 52 -20.18 1.68 3.25
N LYS A 53 -20.21 0.35 3.31
CA LYS A 53 -19.16 -0.54 2.82
C LYS A 53 -18.91 -0.35 1.32
N THR A 54 -19.98 -0.18 0.56
CA THR A 54 -19.98 -0.26 -0.92
C THR A 54 -20.42 1.04 -1.56
N ASP A 55 -20.16 2.16 -0.91
CA ASP A 55 -20.41 3.49 -1.47
C ASP A 55 -19.75 3.62 -2.86
N GLU A 56 -20.54 4.09 -3.83
CA GLU A 56 -20.13 4.19 -5.24
C GLU A 56 -19.01 5.21 -5.46
N ALA A 57 -19.00 6.29 -4.66
CA ALA A 57 -17.99 7.33 -4.74
C ALA A 57 -16.70 6.89 -4.05
N PHE A 58 -16.80 6.13 -2.95
CA PHE A 58 -15.62 5.65 -2.23
C PHE A 58 -15.85 4.29 -1.54
N PRO A 59 -15.22 3.19 -2.00
CA PRO A 59 -15.43 1.86 -1.41
C PRO A 59 -14.67 1.70 -0.07
N TYR A 60 -15.24 2.22 1.02
CA TYR A 60 -14.64 2.27 2.36
C TYR A 60 -14.17 0.91 2.87
N ILE A 61 -14.87 -0.18 2.53
CA ILE A 61 -14.50 -1.54 2.94
C ILE A 61 -13.06 -1.92 2.55
N LYS A 62 -12.51 -1.35 1.47
CA LYS A 62 -11.15 -1.65 1.01
C LYS A 62 -10.06 -1.12 1.93
N PHE A 63 -10.38 -0.18 2.82
CA PHE A 63 -9.43 0.46 3.73
C PHE A 63 -9.53 -0.07 5.17
N ASN A 64 -10.49 -0.95 5.43
CA ASN A 64 -10.61 -1.62 6.72
C ASN A 64 -9.45 -2.59 6.96
N HIS A 65 -8.92 -2.57 8.17
CA HIS A 65 -7.84 -3.46 8.59
C HIS A 65 -8.39 -4.82 9.03
N ASP A 66 -8.71 -5.69 8.07
CA ASP A 66 -9.01 -7.09 8.35
C ASP A 66 -7.75 -7.92 8.67
N VAL A 67 -7.94 -9.19 9.02
CA VAL A 67 -6.83 -10.12 9.39
C VAL A 67 -5.90 -10.47 8.22
N PHE A 68 -6.29 -10.15 6.99
CA PHE A 68 -5.52 -10.34 5.77
C PHE A 68 -5.03 -9.01 5.18
N TYR A 69 -5.22 -7.88 5.89
CA TYR A 69 -4.92 -6.56 5.35
C TYR A 69 -3.47 -6.44 4.89
N LEU A 70 -2.52 -6.99 5.68
CA LEU A 70 -1.11 -6.99 5.30
C LEU A 70 -0.84 -7.70 3.97
N GLU A 71 -1.64 -8.69 3.60
CA GLU A 71 -1.50 -9.46 2.36
C GLU A 71 -2.20 -8.76 1.18
N ASN A 72 -3.33 -8.10 1.42
CA ASN A 72 -4.19 -7.53 0.37
C ASN A 72 -4.06 -5.99 0.21
N HIS A 73 -3.37 -5.29 1.12
CA HIS A 73 -3.28 -3.82 1.12
C HIS A 73 -2.63 -3.24 -0.13
N ARG A 74 -1.97 -4.06 -0.97
CA ARG A 74 -1.46 -3.64 -2.28
C ARG A 74 -2.52 -2.90 -3.08
N VAL A 75 -3.76 -3.41 -3.10
CA VAL A 75 -4.84 -2.80 -3.91
C VAL A 75 -5.19 -1.40 -3.38
N PRO A 76 -5.59 -1.22 -2.11
CA PRO A 76 -5.88 0.13 -1.59
C PRO A 76 -4.65 1.04 -1.56
N ALA A 77 -3.43 0.52 -1.37
CA ALA A 77 -2.22 1.32 -1.43
C ALA A 77 -1.91 1.88 -2.83
N LEU A 78 -2.28 1.16 -3.90
CA LEU A 78 -2.12 1.62 -5.28
C LEU A 78 -3.13 2.72 -5.64
N THR A 79 -4.36 2.63 -5.14
CA THR A 79 -5.45 3.52 -5.56
C THR A 79 -5.77 4.63 -4.58
N GLY A 80 -5.32 4.52 -3.33
CA GLY A 80 -5.73 5.40 -2.22
C GLY A 80 -4.65 5.57 -1.15
N LYS A 81 -3.39 5.70 -1.56
CA LYS A 81 -2.26 5.93 -0.64
C LYS A 81 -2.49 7.11 0.32
N SER A 82 -3.16 8.17 -0.15
CA SER A 82 -3.49 9.34 0.67
C SER A 82 -4.36 9.00 1.88
N THR A 83 -5.29 8.07 1.76
CA THR A 83 -6.15 7.61 2.87
C THR A 83 -5.33 7.02 4.02
N CYS A 84 -4.24 6.33 3.71
CA CYS A 84 -3.36 5.76 4.73
C CYS A 84 -2.69 6.86 5.58
N TYR A 85 -2.40 8.02 4.96
CA TYR A 85 -1.71 9.13 5.62
C TYR A 85 -2.55 9.87 6.66
N MET A 86 -3.87 9.65 6.67
CA MET A 86 -4.74 10.17 7.73
C MET A 86 -4.36 9.61 9.11
N CYS A 87 -3.80 8.40 9.17
CA CYS A 87 -3.46 7.72 10.41
C CYS A 87 -1.97 7.32 10.49
N HIS A 88 -1.32 7.02 9.36
CA HIS A 88 0.05 6.51 9.31
C HIS A 88 1.02 7.53 8.72
N GLN A 89 2.22 7.60 9.29
CA GLN A 89 3.31 8.39 8.72
C GLN A 89 4.03 7.62 7.60
N GLU A 90 4.70 8.31 6.67
CA GLU A 90 5.44 7.67 5.57
C GLU A 90 6.47 6.62 6.04
N LYS A 91 7.09 6.85 7.19
CA LYS A 91 8.02 5.90 7.81
C LYS A 91 7.39 4.51 8.06
N PHE A 92 6.08 4.44 8.25
CA PHE A 92 5.35 3.18 8.43
C PHE A 92 5.46 2.30 7.19
N CYS A 93 5.25 2.87 6.00
CA CYS A 93 5.41 2.15 4.73
C CYS A 93 6.86 1.69 4.52
N ALA A 94 7.80 2.55 4.90
CA ALA A 94 9.23 2.28 4.78
C ALA A 94 9.69 1.11 5.67
N GLU A 95 8.97 0.77 6.74
CA GLU A 95 9.30 -0.37 7.60
C GLU A 95 9.30 -1.71 6.87
N CYS A 96 8.59 -1.82 5.75
CA CYS A 96 8.55 -3.01 4.90
C CYS A 96 9.08 -2.73 3.48
N HIS A 97 8.77 -1.55 2.92
CA HIS A 97 9.12 -1.20 1.53
C HIS A 97 10.45 -0.45 1.37
N GLY A 98 11.14 -0.09 2.45
CA GLY A 98 12.31 0.81 2.43
C GLY A 98 13.58 0.27 1.78
N GLY A 99 13.56 -0.89 1.13
CA GLY A 99 14.62 -1.47 0.27
C GLY A 99 15.96 -1.83 0.96
N ARG A 100 16.26 -1.19 2.09
CA ARG A 100 17.48 -1.28 2.89
C ARG A 100 17.14 -1.07 4.36
N LEU A 101 16.24 -1.90 4.88
CA LEU A 101 16.07 -1.99 6.32
C LEU A 101 17.37 -2.51 6.91
N GLU A 102 17.93 -1.79 7.89
CA GLU A 102 19.15 -2.19 8.60
C GLU A 102 19.01 -3.59 9.22
N LEU A 103 17.78 -3.98 9.56
CA LEU A 103 17.42 -5.29 10.11
C LEU A 103 16.40 -5.99 9.21
N LYS A 104 16.58 -7.31 9.04
CA LYS A 104 15.57 -8.18 8.40
C LYS A 104 14.23 -8.01 9.13
N PRO A 105 13.07 -8.02 8.43
CA PRO A 105 11.75 -7.86 9.05
C PRO A 105 11.50 -8.79 10.24
N SER A 106 12.00 -10.02 10.18
CA SER A 106 11.94 -11.03 11.24
C SER A 106 12.74 -10.67 12.50
N LEU A 107 13.80 -9.86 12.36
CA LEU A 107 14.66 -9.44 13.47
C LEU A 107 14.17 -8.12 14.11
N ARG A 108 13.47 -7.29 13.35
CA ARG A 108 13.01 -5.96 13.83
C ARG A 108 11.86 -6.06 14.83
N LYS A 109 10.94 -7.01 14.64
CA LYS A 109 9.77 -7.26 15.52
C LYS A 109 9.53 -8.76 15.69
N PRO A 110 10.40 -9.47 16.42
CA PRO A 110 10.34 -10.93 16.49
C PRO A 110 9.07 -11.48 17.17
N ALA A 111 8.47 -10.70 18.09
CA ALA A 111 7.25 -11.07 18.81
C ALA A 111 5.95 -10.65 18.09
N ASP A 112 6.03 -10.00 16.93
CA ASP A 112 4.84 -9.52 16.21
C ASP A 112 4.17 -10.69 15.47
N VAL A 113 2.98 -11.06 15.96
CA VAL A 113 2.16 -12.15 15.45
C VAL A 113 1.16 -11.71 14.37
N ASP A 114 1.26 -10.50 13.84
CA ASP A 114 0.40 -10.05 12.74
C ASP A 114 1.12 -10.20 11.38
N ARG A 115 2.46 -10.25 11.39
CA ARG A 115 3.29 -10.36 10.17
C ARG A 115 3.28 -11.76 9.57
N ARG A 116 2.37 -12.12 8.68
CA ARG A 116 2.44 -13.44 8.01
C ARG A 116 3.54 -13.50 6.94
N MET A 117 3.75 -12.40 6.22
CA MET A 117 4.81 -12.22 5.22
C MET A 117 5.43 -10.82 5.36
N PRO A 118 6.72 -10.60 5.03
CA PRO A 118 7.74 -11.55 4.62
C PRO A 118 8.48 -12.15 5.83
N HIS A 119 7.85 -13.13 6.49
CA HIS A 119 8.30 -13.89 7.65
C HIS A 119 8.32 -13.14 9.00
N ARG A 120 7.79 -13.82 10.03
CA ARG A 120 7.93 -13.52 11.47
C ARG A 120 9.33 -13.85 11.97
N GLY A 121 9.61 -13.47 13.22
CA GLY A 121 10.82 -13.89 13.93
C GLY A 121 10.95 -15.40 14.09
N ASP A 122 9.84 -16.12 14.21
CA ASP A 122 9.77 -17.55 14.53
C ASP A 122 9.56 -18.47 13.32
N TYR A 123 9.77 -17.97 12.09
CA TYR A 123 9.49 -18.71 10.86
C TYR A 123 10.08 -20.13 10.82
N LEU A 124 11.30 -20.34 11.33
CA LEU A 124 11.91 -21.68 11.33
C LEU A 124 11.10 -22.72 12.13
N ALA A 125 10.51 -22.32 13.26
CA ALA A 125 9.65 -23.20 14.05
C ALA A 125 8.30 -23.47 13.35
N ARG A 126 7.82 -22.51 12.55
CA ARG A 126 6.54 -22.55 11.84
C ARG A 126 6.63 -23.12 10.43
N HIS A 127 7.83 -23.22 9.86
CA HIS A 127 8.08 -23.61 8.46
C HIS A 127 7.37 -24.90 8.07
N GLN A 128 7.38 -25.91 8.94
CA GLN A 128 6.70 -27.18 8.68
C GLN A 128 5.17 -27.04 8.54
N ILE A 129 4.57 -26.08 9.25
CA ILE A 129 3.12 -25.84 9.22
C ILE A 129 2.81 -24.99 8.00
N GLU A 130 3.48 -23.85 7.85
CA GLU A 130 3.23 -22.90 6.76
C GLU A 130 3.55 -23.50 5.38
N GLY A 131 4.62 -24.29 5.28
CA GLY A 131 4.99 -25.03 4.08
C GLY A 131 4.01 -26.17 3.73
N ARG A 132 3.26 -26.71 4.69
CA ARG A 132 2.16 -27.66 4.41
C ARG A 132 0.87 -26.95 4.00
N VAL A 133 0.58 -25.82 4.63
CA VAL A 133 -0.66 -25.06 4.37
C VAL A 133 -0.62 -24.37 3.01
N ASN A 134 0.47 -23.64 2.70
CA ASN A 134 0.61 -22.94 1.43
C ASN A 134 2.10 -22.70 1.08
N PRO A 135 2.78 -23.69 0.49
CA PRO A 135 4.18 -23.53 0.12
C PRO A 135 4.38 -22.55 -1.05
N VAL A 136 3.37 -22.35 -1.89
CA VAL A 136 3.43 -21.47 -3.07
C VAL A 136 3.68 -20.00 -2.68
N SER A 137 3.22 -19.59 -1.49
CA SER A 137 3.46 -18.25 -0.94
C SER A 137 4.95 -17.88 -0.87
N CYS A 138 5.83 -18.87 -0.72
CA CYS A 138 7.28 -18.69 -0.59
C CYS A 138 7.95 -18.54 -1.97
N TYR A 139 7.45 -19.23 -2.99
CA TYR A 139 8.11 -19.37 -4.29
C TYR A 139 8.21 -18.05 -5.05
N ARG A 140 7.27 -17.13 -4.82
CA ARG A 140 7.29 -15.80 -5.44
C ARG A 140 8.58 -15.02 -5.14
N CYS A 141 9.14 -15.21 -3.95
CA CYS A 141 10.34 -14.49 -3.50
C CYS A 141 11.58 -15.38 -3.44
N HIS A 142 11.42 -16.66 -3.09
CA HIS A 142 12.54 -17.59 -2.91
C HIS A 142 12.81 -18.48 -4.14
N GLY A 143 11.90 -18.55 -5.11
CA GLY A 143 12.05 -19.36 -6.31
C GLY A 143 11.57 -20.81 -6.15
N ASN A 144 11.95 -21.65 -7.11
CA ASN A 144 11.55 -23.07 -7.15
C ASN A 144 12.21 -23.83 -5.98
N PRO A 145 11.45 -24.57 -5.14
CA PRO A 145 11.99 -25.29 -3.99
C PRO A 145 13.07 -26.34 -4.32
N GLU A 146 13.07 -26.91 -5.52
CA GLU A 146 14.07 -27.90 -5.98
C GLU A 146 15.44 -27.29 -6.28
N THR A 147 15.48 -25.98 -6.57
CA THR A 147 16.71 -25.30 -7.03
C THR A 147 17.08 -24.08 -6.20
N ALA A 148 16.16 -23.55 -5.41
CA ALA A 148 16.37 -22.39 -4.56
C ALA A 148 17.39 -22.70 -3.47
N GLU A 149 18.47 -21.90 -3.40
CA GLU A 149 19.58 -22.05 -2.45
C GLU A 149 19.12 -22.15 -0.98
N ARG A 150 18.01 -21.48 -0.64
CA ARG A 150 17.43 -21.49 0.71
C ARG A 150 16.72 -22.81 1.04
N CYS A 151 16.12 -23.47 0.04
CA CYS A 151 15.33 -24.69 0.20
C CYS A 151 16.24 -25.93 0.17
N VAL A 152 17.13 -26.00 -0.83
CA VAL A 152 18.02 -27.15 -1.04
C VAL A 152 19.00 -27.39 0.11
N LYS A 153 19.31 -26.35 0.91
CA LYS A 153 20.13 -26.47 2.13
C LYS A 153 19.58 -27.45 3.15
N CYS A 154 18.26 -27.61 3.23
CA CYS A 154 17.61 -28.52 4.18
C CYS A 154 16.87 -29.67 3.49
N HIS A 155 16.34 -29.44 2.29
CA HIS A 155 15.50 -30.43 1.59
C HIS A 155 16.24 -31.24 0.53
N GLY A 156 17.49 -30.90 0.22
CA GLY A 156 18.27 -31.61 -0.80
C GLY A 156 17.77 -31.36 -2.23
N LYS A 157 18.25 -32.19 -3.16
CA LYS A 157 17.70 -32.32 -4.51
C LYS A 157 16.83 -33.56 -4.57
#